data_AF-A0AAV2D7Q0-F1
#
_entry.id   AF-A0AAV2D7Q0-F1
#
_cell.length_a   1.000
_cell.length_b   1.000
_cell.length_c   1.000
_cell.angle_alpha   90.00
_cell.angle_beta   90.00
_cell.angle_gamma   90.00
#
_symmetry.space_group_name_H-M   'P 1'
#
loop_
_entity.id
_entity.type
_entity.pdbx_description
1 polymer ?
#
loop_
_entity_poly.entity_id
_entity_poly.type
_entity_poly.pdbx_seq_one_letter_code
_entity_poly.pdbx_strand_id
1 'polypeptide(L)' 'MEVTVAMGVLVGALPVVGLVAWWWNEVWYALPVKFQLSGTGIRLPAGHMGFPFLGEMLTFLWYFKVVKRPDDFINSKRRK' A
#
# COMPACT_ATOMS: atom_id res chain seq x y z
N MET A 1 4.40 -19.94 -30.55
CA MET A 1 5.34 -18.85 -30.27
C MET A 1 4.62 -17.61 -29.78
N GLU A 2 3.59 -17.14 -30.49
CA GLU A 2 2.69 -16.03 -30.08
C GLU A 2 2.11 -16.20 -28.66
N VAL A 3 1.49 -17.35 -28.37
CA VAL A 3 0.83 -17.61 -27.07
C VAL A 3 1.82 -17.62 -25.90
N THR A 4 3.00 -18.20 -26.09
CA THR A 4 4.08 -18.25 -25.09
C THR A 4 4.67 -16.87 -24.79
N VAL A 5 4.80 -16.01 -25.81
CA VAL A 5 5.26 -14.63 -25.63
C VAL A 5 4.21 -13.80 -24.90
N ALA A 6 2.92 -13.94 -25.28
CA ALA A 6 1.82 -13.27 -24.60
C ALA A 6 1.73 -13.68 -23.11
N MET A 7 1.89 -14.97 -22.80
CA MET A 7 1.93 -15.46 -21.43
C MET A 7 3.12 -14.88 -20.64
N GLY A 8 4.31 -14.84 -21.24
CA GLY A 8 5.50 -14.24 -20.62
C GLY A 8 5.31 -12.76 -20.30
N VAL A 9 4.71 -12.00 -21.22
CA VAL A 9 4.40 -10.58 -21.01
C VAL A 9 3.37 -10.41 -19.89
N LEU A 10 2.31 -11.22 -19.84
CA LEU A 10 1.30 -11.14 -18.78
C LEU A 10 1.90 -11.43 -17.40
N VAL A 11 2.71 -12.49 -17.29
CA VAL A 11 3.37 -12.86 -16.03
C VAL A 11 4.37 -11.79 -15.60
N GLY A 12 5.09 -11.17 -16.54
CA GLY A 12 6.02 -10.07 -16.24
C GLY A 12 5.31 -8.75 -15.92
N ALA A 13 4.19 -8.46 -16.57
CA ALA A 13 3.46 -7.21 -16.38
C ALA A 13 2.66 -7.18 -15.07
N LEU A 14 2.12 -8.32 -14.64
CA LEU A 14 1.35 -8.46 -13.40
C LEU A 14 2.05 -7.87 -12.14
N PRO A 15 3.30 -8.22 -11.81
CA PRO A 15 3.98 -7.63 -10.65
C PRO A 15 4.24 -6.13 -10.83
N VAL A 16 4.52 -5.66 -12.06
CA VAL A 16 4.72 -4.23 -12.34
C VAL A 16 3.42 -3.45 -12.11
N VAL A 17 2.31 -3.97 -12.63
CA VAL A 17 0.97 -3.39 -12.39
C VAL A 17 0.63 -3.40 -10.91
N GLY A 18 0.93 -4.49 -10.21
CA GLY A 18 0.74 -4.59 -8.75
C GLY A 18 1.57 -3.55 -7.98
N LEU A 19 2.83 -3.31 -8.36
CA LEU A 19 3.67 -2.28 -7.77
C LEU A 19 3.14 -0.87 -8.05
N VAL A 20 2.74 -0.57 -9.29
CA VAL A 20 2.16 0.74 -9.62
C VAL A 20 0.87 0.97 -8.85
N ALA A 21 0.01 -0.04 -8.76
CA ALA A 21 -1.21 0.00 -7.96
C ALA A 21 -0.92 0.18 -6.46
N TRP A 22 0.17 -0.39 -5.95
CA TRP A 22 0.59 -0.24 -4.54
C TRP A 22 0.85 1.23 -4.18
N TRP A 23 1.51 1.98 -5.06
CA TRP A 23 1.87 3.39 -4.81
C TRP A 23 0.77 4.38 -5.20
N TRP A 24 -0.21 3.94 -5.99
CA TRP A 24 -1.24 4.80 -6.58
C TRP A 24 -1.96 5.68 -5.54
N ASN A 25 -2.35 5.11 -4.40
CA ASN A 25 -3.08 5.83 -3.36
C ASN A 25 -2.23 6.95 -2.72
N GLU A 26 -0.97 6.66 -2.43
CA GLU A 26 -0.03 7.63 -1.86
C GLU A 26 0.24 8.79 -2.85
N VAL A 27 0.35 8.47 -4.14
CA VAL A 27 0.57 9.46 -5.20
C VAL A 27 -0.61 10.43 -5.33
N TRP A 28 -1.84 9.93 -5.33
CA TRP A 28 -3.02 10.77 -5.53
C TRP A 28 -3.42 11.58 -4.30
N TYR A 29 -3.23 11.04 -3.09
CA TYR A 29 -3.78 11.66 -1.89
C TYR A 29 -2.72 12.17 -0.91
N ALA A 30 -1.61 11.47 -0.72
CA ALA A 30 -0.60 11.89 0.24
C ALA A 30 0.35 12.93 -0.35
N LEU A 31 0.77 12.80 -1.62
CA LEU A 31 1.68 13.76 -2.25
C LEU A 31 1.14 15.19 -2.29
N PRO A 32 -0.12 15.47 -2.73
CA PRO A 32 -0.61 16.84 -2.78
C PRO A 32 -0.62 17.52 -1.41
N VAL A 33 -0.98 16.77 -0.37
CA VAL A 33 -1.00 17.28 1.01
C VAL A 33 0.42 17.49 1.53
N LYS A 34 1.36 16.61 1.22
CA LYS A 34 2.79 16.81 1.52
C LYS A 34 3.33 18.08 0.86
N PHE A 35 2.97 18.34 -0.40
CA PHE A 35 3.36 19.57 -1.10
C PHE A 35 2.76 20.82 -0.45
N GLN A 36 1.48 20.79 -0.08
CA GLN A 36 0.83 21.91 0.62
C GLN A 36 1.48 22.21 1.98
N LEU A 37 1.89 21.17 2.71
CA LEU A 37 2.47 21.31 4.04
C LEU A 37 3.99 21.54 4.03
N SER A 38 4.66 21.40 2.88
CA SER A 38 6.11 21.52 2.75
C SER A 38 6.66 22.88 3.19
N GLY A 39 5.84 23.95 3.18
CA GLY A 39 6.23 25.29 3.59
C GLY A 39 5.76 25.74 4.98
N THR A 40 4.90 24.95 5.64
CA THR A 40 4.25 25.36 6.90
C THR A 40 4.91 24.80 8.16
N GLY A 41 5.93 23.94 8.02
CA GLY A 41 6.58 23.26 9.15
C GLY A 41 5.71 22.19 9.82
N ILE A 42 4.46 22.04 9.37
CA ILE A 42 3.52 21.02 9.83
C ILE A 42 3.87 19.70 9.13
N ARG A 43 4.15 18.66 9.93
CA ARG A 43 4.36 17.30 9.40
C ARG A 43 3.03 16.55 9.41
N LEU A 44 2.79 15.78 8.35
CA LEU A 44 1.69 14.81 8.35
C LEU A 44 1.90 13.79 9.47
N PRO A 45 0.82 13.30 10.10
CA PRO A 45 0.91 12.20 11.03
C PRO A 45 1.59 10.99 10.37
N ALA A 46 2.41 10.28 11.13
CA ALA A 46 3.09 9.08 10.65
C ALA A 46 2.05 8.04 10.22
N GLY A 47 2.28 7.43 9.06
CA GLY A 47 1.36 6.44 8.49
C GLY A 47 1.38 6.42 6.96
N HIS A 48 0.68 5.44 6.39
CA HIS A 48 0.41 5.34 4.96
C HIS A 48 -1.05 4.96 4.75
N MET A 49 -1.63 5.36 3.61
CA MET A 49 -3.03 5.05 3.32
C MET A 49 -3.28 3.56 2.96
N GLY A 50 -2.22 2.82 2.64
CA GLY A 50 -2.32 1.43 2.21
C GLY A 50 -2.82 1.31 0.77
N PHE A 51 -3.22 0.10 0.36
CA PHE A 51 -3.67 -0.16 -1.01
C PHE A 51 -4.89 0.68 -1.40
N PRO A 52 -5.03 1.05 -2.68
CA PRO A 52 -6.30 1.58 -3.19
C PRO A 52 -7.45 0.62 -2.85
N PHE A 53 -8.58 1.17 -2.37
CA PHE A 53 -9.81 0.47 -1.97
C PHE A 53 -9.70 -0.47 -0.75
N LEU A 54 -8.60 -1.21 -0.61
CA LEU A 54 -8.40 -2.19 0.46
C LEU A 54 -7.70 -1.59 1.68
N GLY A 55 -6.95 -0.50 1.52
CA GLY A 55 -6.15 0.11 2.57
C GLY A 55 -5.22 -0.91 3.23
N GLU A 56 -5.43 -1.15 4.52
CA GLU A 56 -4.67 -2.11 5.32
C GLU A 56 -5.45 -3.38 5.66
N MET A 57 -6.59 -3.59 5.01
CA MET A 57 -7.53 -4.67 5.32
C MET A 57 -6.90 -6.06 5.23
N LEU A 58 -6.01 -6.29 4.26
CA LEU A 58 -5.31 -7.58 4.14
C LEU A 58 -4.42 -7.87 5.37
N THR A 59 -3.63 -6.89 5.79
CA THR A 59 -2.79 -6.99 6.99
C THR A 59 -3.66 -7.14 8.24
N PHE A 60 -4.73 -6.37 8.35
CA PHE A 60 -5.70 -6.47 9.43
C PHE A 60 -6.30 -7.90 9.51
N LEU A 61 -6.81 -8.43 8.39
CA LEU A 61 -7.38 -9.77 8.32
C LEU A 61 -6.35 -10.85 8.64
N TRP A 62 -5.09 -10.67 8.24
CA TRP A 62 -4.00 -11.58 8.60
C TRP A 62 -3.81 -11.69 10.11
N TYR A 63 -3.67 -10.55 10.81
CA TYR A 63 -3.49 -10.54 12.26
C TYR A 63 -4.73 -11.06 13.00
N PHE A 64 -5.93 -10.71 12.56
CA PHE A 64 -7.16 -11.06 13.25
C PHE A 64 -7.65 -12.48 12.95
N LYS A 65 -7.58 -12.94 11.69
CA LYS A 65 -8.11 -14.24 11.27
C LYS A 65 -7.06 -15.35 11.24
N VAL A 66 -5.85 -15.06 10.76
CA VAL A 66 -4.82 -16.10 10.55
C VAL A 66 -3.95 -16.26 11.78
N VAL A 67 -3.26 -15.20 12.19
CA VAL A 67 -2.34 -15.23 13.34
C VAL A 67 -3.09 -15.17 14.67
N LYS A 68 -4.34 -14.67 14.66
CA LYS A 68 -5.20 -14.49 15.85
C LYS A 68 -4.52 -13.67 16.96
N ARG A 69 -3.74 -12.65 16.56
CA ARG A 69 -3.04 -11.72 17.45
C ARG A 69 -3.41 -10.27 17.10
N PRO A 70 -4.61 -9.82 17.50
CA PRO A 70 -5.07 -8.48 17.18
C PRO A 70 -4.20 -7.40 17.83
N ASP A 71 -3.65 -7.65 19.02
CA ASP A 71 -2.79 -6.69 19.72
C ASP A 71 -1.48 -6.43 18.98
N ASP A 72 -0.94 -7.46 18.31
CA ASP A 72 0.28 -7.31 17.51
C ASP A 72 0.05 -6.40 16.28
N PHE A 73 -1.17 -6.37 15.73
CA PHE A 73 -1.53 -5.40 14.70
C PHE A 73 -1.43 -3.97 15.25
N ILE A 74 -2.00 -3.69 16.42
CA ILE A 74 -1.94 -2.37 17.06
C ILE A 74 -0.49 -1.99 17.37
N ASN A 75 0.29 -2.92 17.93
CA ASN A 75 1.71 -2.70 18.22
C ASN A 75 2.54 -2.43 16.95
N SER A 76 2.18 -3.06 15.82
CA SER A 76 2.82 -2.80 14.53
C SER A 76 2.56 -1.38 14.00
N LYS A 77 1.43 -0.77 14.37
CA LYS A 77 1.08 0.62 14.01
C LYS A 77 1.75 1.65 14.89
N ARG A 78 2.00 1.31 16.16
CA ARG A 78 2.62 2.21 17.14
C ARG A 78 4.13 2.39 16.96
N ARG A 79 4.80 1.44 16.29
CA ARG A 79 6.26 1.43 16.08
C ARG A 79 6.72 2.11 14.79
N LYS A 80 5.80 2.71 14.03
CA LYS A 80 6.09 3.50 12.81
C LYS A 80 5.85 4.98 13.09
#